data_AF-A0A8C5KSX2-F1
#
_entry.id   AF-A0A8C5KSX2-F1
#
_cell.length_a   1.000
_cell.length_b   1.000
_cell.length_c   1.000
_cell.angle_alpha   90.00
_cell.angle_beta   90.00
_cell.angle_gamma   90.00
#
_symmetry.space_group_name_H-M   'P 1'
#
loop_
_entity.id
_entity.type
_entity.pdbx_description
1 polymer ?
#
loop_
_entity_poly.entity_id
_entity_poly.type
_entity_poly.pdbx_seq_one_letter_code
_entity_poly.pdbx_strand_id
1 'polypeptide(L)'
;MGRWALDVAFVWKAVLTLGLVLLYYCFSIGITFYNKWLTKSFHFPLFMTLLHLAVIFLFSALSRVLVQCSSHRARVVLSWTDYLRRVAPTALATALDVGLSNWSFLYITVSLYTMTKSSAVLFILIFSLIFKLEELRAALVLVVLLIAGGLFMFTYKSTQFNV
;
A
#
# COMPACT_ATOMS: atom_id res chain seq x y z
N MET A 1 -38.72 -13.52 10.88
CA MET A 1 -38.48 -12.53 9.80
C MET A 1 -37.06 -11.91 9.80
N GLY A 2 -36.02 -12.56 10.36
CA GLY A 2 -34.69 -11.94 10.51
C GLY A 2 -33.57 -12.42 9.55
N ARG A 3 -33.70 -13.58 8.90
CA ARG A 3 -32.63 -14.15 8.05
C ARG A 3 -32.46 -13.43 6.70
N TRP A 4 -33.57 -13.14 6.01
CA TRP A 4 -33.55 -12.46 4.70
C TRP A 4 -32.96 -11.04 4.72
N ALA A 5 -33.13 -10.29 5.81
CA ALA A 5 -32.55 -8.96 5.94
C ALA A 5 -31.02 -9.00 6.13
N LEU A 6 -30.50 -10.04 6.78
CA LEU A 6 -29.07 -10.26 6.95
C LEU A 6 -28.41 -10.64 5.62
N ASP A 7 -29.07 -11.48 4.80
CA ASP A 7 -28.56 -11.89 3.49
C ASP A 7 -28.50 -10.71 2.51
N VAL A 8 -29.52 -9.85 2.48
CA VAL A 8 -29.53 -8.65 1.63
C VAL A 8 -28.48 -7.63 2.07
N ALA A 9 -28.31 -7.41 3.38
CA ALA A 9 -27.28 -6.53 3.90
C ALA A 9 -25.86 -7.06 3.61
N PHE A 10 -25.67 -8.38 3.65
CA PHE A 10 -24.42 -9.03 3.29
C PHE A 10 -24.11 -8.88 1.80
N VAL A 11 -25.08 -9.17 0.92
CA VAL A 11 -24.93 -9.00 -0.53
C VAL A 11 -24.65 -7.54 -0.88
N TRP A 12 -25.36 -6.58 -0.27
CA TRP A 12 -25.11 -5.17 -0.49
C TRP A 12 -23.69 -4.74 -0.09
N LYS A 13 -23.22 -5.18 1.09
CA LYS A 13 -21.83 -4.93 1.52
C LYS A 13 -20.82 -5.59 0.59
N ALA A 14 -21.09 -6.80 0.11
CA ALA A 14 -20.23 -7.50 -0.84
C ALA A 14 -20.13 -6.75 -2.17
N VAL A 15 -21.27 -6.30 -2.72
CA VAL A 15 -21.33 -5.50 -3.96
C VAL A 15 -20.60 -4.16 -3.79
N LEU A 16 -20.81 -3.46 -2.67
CA LEU A 16 -20.09 -2.21 -2.38
C LEU A 16 -18.58 -2.45 -2.27
N THR A 17 -18.17 -3.53 -1.61
CA THR A 17 -16.74 -3.88 -1.47
C THR A 17 -16.14 -4.18 -2.84
N LEU A 18 -16.81 -4.99 -3.66
CA LEU A 18 -16.42 -5.28 -5.04
C LEU A 18 -16.32 -4.00 -5.89
N GLY A 19 -17.31 -3.13 -5.80
CA GLY A 19 -17.33 -1.84 -6.48
C GLY A 19 -16.14 -0.96 -6.07
N LEU A 20 -15.85 -0.86 -4.77
CA LEU A 20 -14.68 -0.12 -4.27
C LEU A 20 -13.36 -0.73 -4.76
N VAL A 21 -13.25 -2.06 -4.80
CA VAL A 21 -12.06 -2.75 -5.29
C VAL A 21 -11.84 -2.50 -6.78
N LEU A 22 -12.89 -2.56 -7.59
CA LEU A 22 -12.83 -2.26 -9.01
C LEU A 22 -12.46 -0.79 -9.27
N LEU A 23 -13.06 0.13 -8.50
CA LEU A 23 -12.73 1.55 -8.56
C LEU A 23 -11.26 1.78 -8.23
N TYR A 24 -10.75 1.15 -7.17
CA TYR A 24 -9.35 1.18 -6.79
C TYR A 24 -8.43 0.68 -7.92
N TYR A 25 -8.76 -0.46 -8.53
CA TYR A 25 -7.98 -0.99 -9.65
C TYR A 25 -7.97 -0.05 -10.86
N CYS A 26 -9.11 0.53 -11.21
CA CYS A 26 -9.22 1.49 -12.31
C CYS A 26 -8.29 2.69 -12.11
N PHE A 27 -8.35 3.31 -10.92
CA PHE A 27 -7.45 4.43 -10.59
C PHE A 27 -5.99 4.00 -10.50
N SER A 28 -5.68 2.83 -9.94
CA SER A 28 -4.32 2.29 -9.85
C SER A 28 -3.68 2.06 -11.22
N ILE A 29 -4.43 1.48 -12.15
CA ILE A 29 -4.00 1.27 -13.54
C ILE A 29 -3.81 2.63 -14.23
N GLY A 30 -4.74 3.57 -14.03
CA GLY A 30 -4.63 4.94 -14.57
C GLY A 30 -3.36 5.65 -14.12
N ILE A 31 -3.04 5.61 -12.82
CA ILE A 31 -1.81 6.18 -12.26
C ILE A 31 -0.57 5.50 -12.85
N THR A 32 -0.61 4.20 -13.10
CA THR A 32 0.50 3.45 -13.69
C THR A 32 0.79 3.91 -15.13
N PHE A 33 -0.25 4.06 -15.95
CA PHE A 33 -0.10 4.60 -17.31
C PHE A 33 0.36 6.07 -17.30
N TYR A 34 -0.19 6.88 -16.40
CA TYR A 34 0.21 8.27 -16.21
C TYR A 34 1.69 8.38 -15.86
N ASN A 35 2.17 7.62 -14.86
CA ASN A 35 3.57 7.58 -14.47
C ASN A 35 4.46 7.12 -15.63
N LYS A 36 4.05 6.12 -16.42
CA LYS A 36 4.83 5.66 -17.58
C LYS A 36 4.95 6.75 -18.66
N TRP A 37 3.89 7.50 -18.92
CA TRP A 37 3.90 8.62 -19.87
C TRP A 37 4.75 9.80 -19.35
N LEU A 38 4.65 10.08 -18.06
CA LEU A 38 5.36 11.16 -17.39
C LEU A 38 6.87 10.92 -17.32
N THR A 39 7.30 9.69 -17.00
CA THR A 39 8.72 9.30 -16.97
C THR A 39 9.35 9.29 -18.36
N LYS A 40 8.57 9.13 -19.44
CA LYS A 40 9.07 9.31 -20.82
C LYS A 40 9.39 10.77 -21.15
N SER A 41 8.71 11.72 -20.51
CA SER A 41 8.84 13.16 -20.78
C SER A 41 9.75 13.88 -19.79
N PHE A 42 9.85 13.38 -18.55
CA PHE A 42 10.65 13.95 -17.47
C PHE A 42 11.49 12.87 -16.76
N HIS A 43 12.81 13.05 -16.77
CA HIS A 43 13.79 12.10 -16.24
C HIS A 43 14.02 12.18 -14.71
N PHE A 44 13.16 12.87 -13.96
CA PHE A 44 13.30 13.05 -12.51
C PHE A 44 12.18 12.34 -11.72
N PRO A 45 12.28 11.01 -11.50
CA PRO A 45 11.25 10.23 -10.79
C PRO A 45 11.05 10.68 -9.33
N LEU A 46 12.06 11.29 -8.72
CA LEU A 46 12.00 11.79 -7.34
C LEU A 46 11.02 12.94 -7.19
N PHE A 47 11.07 13.88 -8.13
CA PHE A 47 10.14 15.00 -8.15
C PHE A 47 8.69 14.52 -8.32
N MET A 48 8.48 13.48 -9.14
CA MET A 48 7.15 12.89 -9.35
C MET A 48 6.59 12.21 -8.10
N THR A 49 7.43 11.50 -7.36
CA THR A 49 7.01 10.87 -6.09
C THR A 49 6.72 11.92 -5.00
N LEU A 50 7.50 13.00 -4.94
CA LEU A 50 7.26 14.13 -4.05
C LEU A 50 5.94 14.85 -4.38
N LEU A 51 5.68 15.11 -5.67
CA LEU A 51 4.42 15.71 -6.11
C LEU A 51 3.22 14.82 -5.78
N HIS A 52 3.31 13.50 -5.99
CA HIS A 52 2.24 12.58 -5.60
C HIS A 52 1.99 12.62 -4.10
N LEU A 53 3.04 12.56 -3.27
CA LEU A 53 2.89 12.69 -1.81
C LEU A 53 2.25 14.03 -1.42
N ALA A 54 2.62 15.12 -2.08
CA ALA A 54 2.03 16.45 -1.85
C ALA A 54 0.55 16.50 -2.24
N VAL A 55 0.16 15.92 -3.39
CA VAL A 55 -1.24 15.84 -3.83
C VAL A 55 -2.06 14.98 -2.88
N ILE A 56 -1.54 13.82 -2.45
CA ILE A 56 -2.20 12.96 -1.46
C ILE A 56 -2.36 13.70 -0.13
N PHE A 57 -1.35 14.45 0.30
CA PHE A 57 -1.42 15.27 1.51
C PHE A 57 -2.49 16.36 1.38
N LEU A 58 -2.53 17.10 0.27
CA LEU A 58 -3.53 18.13 0.02
C LEU A 58 -4.94 17.54 -0.03
N PHE A 59 -5.13 16.40 -0.69
CA PHE A 59 -6.42 15.73 -0.76
C PHE A 59 -6.85 15.16 0.60
N SER A 60 -5.91 14.67 1.41
CA SER A 60 -6.16 14.27 2.79
C SER A 60 -6.54 15.47 3.67
N ALA A 61 -5.88 16.61 3.50
CA ALA A 61 -6.22 17.84 4.22
C ALA A 61 -7.59 18.37 3.80
N LEU A 62 -7.88 18.40 2.49
CA LEU A 62 -9.17 18.83 1.95
C LEU A 62 -10.30 17.92 2.40
N SER A 63 -10.14 16.60 2.30
CA SER A 63 -11.15 15.64 2.80
C SER A 63 -11.36 15.77 4.31
N ARG A 64 -10.30 16.06 5.08
CA ARG A 64 -10.44 16.40 6.50
C ARG A 64 -11.28 17.67 6.68
N VAL A 65 -10.99 18.76 5.98
CA VAL A 65 -11.76 20.01 6.08
C VAL A 65 -13.22 19.79 5.67
N LEU A 66 -13.48 19.13 4.54
CA LEU A 66 -14.83 18.84 4.05
C LEU A 66 -15.65 18.01 5.04
N VAL A 67 -15.05 16.96 5.62
CA VAL A 67 -15.73 16.15 6.66
C VAL A 67 -15.97 16.96 7.93
N GLN A 68 -15.07 17.87 8.29
CA GLN A 68 -15.26 18.77 9.43
C GLN A 68 -16.45 19.71 9.21
N CYS A 69 -16.56 20.27 8.00
CA CYS A 69 -17.64 21.15 7.59
C CYS A 69 -18.99 20.42 7.51
N SER A 70 -19.04 19.20 6.97
CA SER A 70 -20.30 18.47 6.79
C SER A 70 -20.81 17.72 8.02
N SER A 71 -19.94 17.24 8.92
CA SER A 71 -20.38 16.34 10.00
C SER A 71 -20.49 16.98 11.39
N HIS A 72 -19.99 18.21 11.62
CA HIS A 72 -20.03 18.93 12.92
C HIS A 72 -19.77 18.02 14.16
N ARG A 73 -18.97 16.97 13.99
CA ARG A 73 -18.66 15.97 15.01
C ARG A 73 -17.21 16.16 15.40
N ALA A 74 -16.97 16.38 16.70
CA ALA A 74 -15.63 16.54 17.25
C ALA A 74 -14.79 15.31 16.90
N ARG A 75 -13.82 15.51 16.00
CA ARG A 75 -12.88 14.46 15.61
C ARG A 75 -11.92 14.21 16.78
N VAL A 76 -11.47 12.97 16.94
CA VAL A 76 -10.41 12.61 17.90
C VAL A 76 -9.11 13.29 17.43
N VAL A 77 -8.87 14.51 17.91
CA VAL A 77 -7.59 15.19 17.72
C VAL A 77 -6.63 14.55 18.70
N LEU A 78 -5.70 13.71 18.21
CA LEU A 78 -4.59 13.26 19.04
C LEU A 78 -3.78 14.48 19.48
N SER A 79 -3.40 14.52 20.76
CA SER A 79 -2.46 15.51 21.27
C SER A 79 -1.19 15.52 20.44
N TRP A 80 -0.62 16.71 20.19
CA TRP A 80 0.62 16.86 19.40
C TRP A 80 1.75 15.95 19.88
N THR A 81 1.84 15.71 21.19
CA THR A 81 2.83 14.84 21.81
C THR A 81 2.62 13.36 21.47
N ASP A 82 1.36 12.91 21.45
CA ASP A 82 1.00 11.53 21.09
C ASP A 82 1.11 11.30 19.58
N TYR A 83 0.78 12.34 18.79
CA TYR A 83 0.97 12.32 17.35
C TYR A 83 2.46 12.18 17.01
N LEU A 84 3.34 12.97 17.63
CA LEU A 84 4.77 12.86 17.42
C LEU A 84 5.31 11.49 17.87
N ARG A 85 4.93 11.01 19.06
CA ARG A 85 5.46 9.74 19.58
C ARG A 85 5.02 8.51 18.79
N ARG A 86 3.80 8.49 18.26
CA ARG A 86 3.25 7.32 17.55
C ARG A 86 3.39 7.41 16.03
N VAL A 87 3.19 8.59 15.45
CA VAL A 87 3.16 8.77 13.98
C VAL A 87 4.53 9.13 13.43
N ALA A 88 5.35 9.90 14.15
CA ALA A 88 6.67 10.28 13.66
C ALA A 88 7.60 9.08 13.39
N PRO A 89 7.72 8.05 14.25
CA PRO A 89 8.61 6.92 13.93
C PRO A 89 8.17 6.16 12.67
N THR A 90 6.86 5.97 12.47
CA THR A 90 6.33 5.35 11.25
C THR A 90 6.55 6.24 10.03
N ALA A 91 6.28 7.55 10.13
CA ALA A 91 6.47 8.48 9.03
C ALA A 91 7.95 8.62 8.62
N LEU A 92 8.87 8.65 9.60
CA LEU A 92 10.31 8.65 9.36
C LEU A 92 10.76 7.35 8.68
N ALA A 93 10.28 6.19 9.15
CA ALA A 93 10.59 4.91 8.51
C ALA A 93 10.11 4.87 7.05
N THR A 94 8.89 5.33 6.77
CA THR A 94 8.37 5.41 5.39
C THR A 94 9.12 6.42 4.53
N ALA A 95 9.48 7.59 5.08
CA ALA A 95 10.24 8.60 4.36
C ALA A 95 11.66 8.11 4.03
N LEU A 96 12.29 7.41 4.97
CA LEU A 96 13.58 6.74 4.76
C LEU A 96 13.47 5.63 3.70
N ASP A 97 12.47 4.75 3.79
CA ASP A 97 12.26 3.68 2.79
C ASP A 97 12.09 4.27 1.38
N VAL A 98 11.28 5.31 1.22
CA VAL A 98 11.09 6.00 -0.06
C VAL A 98 12.39 6.69 -0.51
N GLY A 99 13.09 7.39 0.36
CA GLY A 99 14.34 8.09 0.05
C GLY A 99 15.49 7.15 -0.35
N LEU A 100 15.70 6.08 0.42
CA LEU A 100 16.70 5.04 0.15
C LEU A 100 16.35 4.25 -1.12
N SER A 101 15.07 3.90 -1.31
CA SER A 101 14.58 3.27 -2.55
C SER A 101 14.91 4.12 -3.78
N ASN A 102 14.72 5.42 -3.64
CA ASN A 102 14.92 6.40 -4.68
C ASN A 102 16.40 6.67 -4.97
N TRP A 103 17.24 6.67 -3.94
CA TRP A 103 18.69 6.76 -4.09
C TRP A 103 19.28 5.48 -4.71
N SER A 104 18.71 4.32 -4.38
CA SER A 104 19.07 3.02 -4.95
C SER A 104 18.83 2.94 -6.47
N PHE A 105 17.78 3.59 -7.00
CA PHE A 105 17.55 3.65 -8.46
C PHE A 105 18.69 4.31 -9.26
N LEU A 106 19.54 5.12 -8.62
CA LEU A 106 20.71 5.71 -9.26
C LEU A 106 21.85 4.69 -9.43
N TYR A 107 21.90 3.67 -8.56
CA TYR A 107 22.99 2.70 -8.50
C TYR A 107 22.62 1.28 -8.95
N ILE A 108 21.31 0.94 -8.98
CA ILE A 108 20.81 -0.42 -9.20
C ILE A 108 19.81 -0.45 -10.37
N THR A 109 19.78 -1.54 -11.13
CA THR A 109 18.82 -1.74 -12.23
C THR A 109 17.37 -1.85 -11.72
N VAL A 110 16.42 -1.35 -12.51
CA VAL A 110 14.98 -1.39 -12.22
C VAL A 110 14.49 -2.82 -11.91
N SER A 111 15.11 -3.84 -12.51
CA SER A 111 14.81 -5.26 -12.28
C SER A 111 15.20 -5.72 -10.86
N LEU A 112 16.38 -5.35 -10.38
CA LEU A 112 16.82 -5.65 -9.01
C LEU A 112 15.96 -4.92 -7.99
N TYR A 113 15.60 -3.65 -8.24
CA TYR A 113 14.64 -2.93 -7.39
C TYR A 113 13.29 -3.65 -7.28
N THR A 114 12.76 -4.11 -8.41
CA THR A 114 11.46 -4.79 -8.46
C THR A 114 11.52 -6.14 -7.72
N MET A 115 12.63 -6.88 -7.83
CA MET A 115 12.84 -8.12 -7.10
C MET A 115 12.98 -7.88 -5.58
N THR A 116 13.75 -6.87 -5.15
CA THR A 116 13.93 -6.53 -3.73
C THR A 116 12.64 -6.03 -3.09
N LYS A 117 11.86 -5.20 -3.79
CA LYS A 117 10.56 -4.73 -3.29
C LYS A 117 9.55 -5.88 -3.12
N SER A 118 9.59 -6.85 -4.04
CA SER A 118 8.76 -8.05 -3.97
C SER A 118 9.19 -8.98 -2.81
N SER A 119 10.49 -9.12 -2.55
CA SER A 119 11.01 -9.95 -1.46
C SER A 119 10.78 -9.35 -0.07
N ALA A 120 10.59 -8.04 0.05
CA ALA A 120 10.21 -7.39 1.32
C ALA A 120 8.94 -8.02 1.94
N VAL A 121 8.00 -8.49 1.10
CA VAL A 121 6.79 -9.20 1.56
C VAL A 121 7.15 -10.50 2.31
N LEU A 122 8.15 -11.24 1.85
CA LEU A 122 8.63 -12.45 2.53
C LEU A 122 9.22 -12.13 3.90
N PHE A 123 10.02 -11.06 4.00
CA PHE A 123 10.57 -10.62 5.27
C PHE A 123 9.47 -10.22 6.26
N ILE A 124 8.49 -9.44 5.82
CA ILE A 124 7.33 -9.05 6.65
C ILE A 124 6.58 -10.29 7.16
N LEU A 125 6.35 -11.28 6.29
CA LEU A 125 5.68 -12.52 6.66
C LEU A 125 6.46 -13.32 7.71
N ILE A 126 7.78 -13.48 7.53
CA ILE A 126 8.65 -14.18 8.48
C ILE A 126 8.64 -13.47 9.83
N PHE A 127 8.82 -12.14 9.85
CA PHE A 127 8.80 -11.37 11.09
C PHE A 127 7.42 -11.37 11.77
N SER A 128 6.32 -11.32 11.01
CA SER A 128 4.96 -11.43 11.54
C SER A 128 4.75 -12.76 12.28
N LEU A 129 5.27 -13.85 11.71
CA LEU A 129 5.21 -15.18 12.31
C LEU A 129 6.07 -15.29 13.58
N ILE A 130 7.32 -14.77 13.53
CA ILE A 130 8.26 -14.80 14.67
C ILE A 130 7.71 -13.99 15.86
N PHE A 131 7.20 -12.78 15.61
CA PHE A 131 6.65 -11.93 16.67
C PHE A 131 5.25 -12.37 17.13
N LYS A 132 4.67 -13.41 16.50
CA LYS A 132 3.35 -13.96 16.83
C LYS A 132 2.26 -12.87 16.88
N LEU A 133 2.39 -11.85 16.01
CA LEU A 133 1.42 -10.75 15.91
C LEU A 133 0.07 -11.23 15.36
N GLU A 134 0.03 -12.42 14.77
CA GLU A 134 -1.15 -13.01 14.15
C GLU A 134 -1.51 -14.33 14.84
N GLU A 135 -2.79 -14.53 15.18
CA GLU A 135 -3.25 -15.80 15.75
C GLU A 135 -3.03 -16.91 14.71
N LEU A 136 -2.31 -17.96 15.10
CA LEU A 136 -1.96 -19.10 14.23
C LEU A 136 -3.21 -19.93 13.90
N ARG A 137 -4.04 -19.42 13.01
CA ARG A 137 -5.13 -20.17 12.39
C ARG A 137 -4.59 -20.85 11.15
N ALA A 138 -4.86 -22.15 10.99
CA ALA A 138 -4.35 -22.93 9.86
C ALA A 138 -4.66 -22.32 8.48
N ALA A 139 -5.80 -21.63 8.36
CA ALA A 139 -6.17 -20.91 7.14
C ALA A 139 -5.23 -19.73 6.82
N LEU A 140 -4.75 -18.98 7.83
CA LEU A 140 -3.82 -17.87 7.63
C LEU A 140 -2.44 -18.40 7.23
N VAL A 141 -1.97 -19.47 7.88
CA VAL A 141 -0.72 -20.15 7.51
C VAL A 141 -0.76 -20.62 6.05
N LEU A 142 -1.89 -21.18 5.59
CA LEU A 142 -2.06 -21.59 4.20
C LEU A 142 -1.99 -20.40 3.22
N VAL A 143 -2.66 -19.29 3.54
CA VAL A 143 -2.62 -18.06 2.70
C VAL A 143 -1.20 -17.50 2.64
N VAL A 144 -0.49 -17.46 3.77
CA VAL A 144 0.90 -17.01 3.84
C VAL A 144 1.82 -17.89 2.99
N LEU A 145 1.69 -19.22 3.09
CA LEU A 145 2.46 -20.16 2.27
C LEU A 145 2.14 -20.01 0.78
N LEU A 146 0.87 -19.74 0.43
CA LEU A 146 0.48 -19.49 -0.95
C LEU A 146 1.09 -18.20 -1.51
N ILE A 147 1.11 -17.12 -0.72
CA ILE A 147 1.76 -15.85 -1.07
C ILE A 147 3.27 -16.05 -1.21
N ALA A 148 3.91 -16.73 -0.25
CA ALA A 148 5.34 -17.02 -0.29
C ALA A 148 5.72 -17.89 -1.50
N GLY A 149 4.93 -18.93 -1.79
CA GLY A 149 5.12 -19.78 -2.96
C GLY A 149 4.92 -19.04 -4.28
N GLY A 150 3.90 -18.19 -4.39
CA GLY A 150 3.66 -17.34 -5.56
C GLY A 150 4.81 -16.37 -5.83
N LEU A 151 5.32 -15.71 -4.78
CA LEU A 151 6.47 -14.81 -4.86
C LEU A 151 7.77 -15.55 -5.20
N PHE A 152 7.98 -16.74 -4.63
CA PHE A 152 9.12 -17.58 -4.94
C PHE A 152 9.11 -18.02 -6.41
N MET A 153 7.97 -18.50 -6.91
CA MET A 153 7.81 -18.88 -8.32
C MET A 153 7.99 -17.68 -9.26
N PHE A 154 7.47 -16.50 -8.90
CA PHE A 154 7.65 -15.26 -9.66
C PHE A 154 9.14 -14.84 -9.72
N THR A 155 9.84 -14.90 -8.60
CA THR A 155 11.27 -14.53 -8.51
C THR A 155 12.13 -15.54 -9.26
N TYR A 156 11.83 -16.84 -9.15
CA TYR A 156 12.54 -17.91 -9.84
C TYR A 156 12.36 -17.90 -11.37
N LYS A 157 11.23 -17.39 -11.87
CA LYS A 157 11.04 -17.16 -13.32
C LYS A 157 11.72 -15.88 -13.80
N SER A 158 11.99 -14.92 -12.91
CA SER A 158 12.69 -13.68 -13.25
C SER A 158 14.21 -13.84 -13.37
N THR A 159 14.79 -14.97 -12.94
CA THR A 159 16.23 -15.27 -13.08
C THR A 159 16.61 -15.87 -14.44
N GLN A 160 15.69 -15.92 -15.42
CA GLN A 160 15.92 -16.41 -16.79
C GLN A 160 16.28 -15.30 -17.79
N PHE A 161 17.11 -14.33 -17.40
CA PHE A 161 17.76 -13.42 -18.35
C PHE A 161 19.17 -13.04 -17.88
N ASN A 162 20.15 -13.91 -18.18
CA ASN A 162 21.34 -13.53 -18.96
C ASN A 162 22.13 -14.79 -19.37
N VAL A 163 21.66 -15.46 -20.43
CA VAL A 163 22.53 -15.97 -21.51
C VAL A 163 21.96 -15.46 -22.83
#